data_AF-A0A3B9BVK9-F1
#
_entry.id   AF-A0A3B9BVK9-F1
#
_cell.length_a   1.000
_cell.length_b   1.000
_cell.length_c   1.000
_cell.angle_alpha   90.00
_cell.angle_beta   90.00
_cell.angle_gamma   90.00
#
_symmetry.space_group_name_H-M   'P 1'
#
loop_
_entity.id
_entity.type
_entity.pdbx_description
1 polymer ?
#
loop_
_entity_poly.entity_id
_entity_poly.type
_entity_poly.pdbx_seq_one_letter_code
_entity_poly.pdbx_strand_id
1 'polypeptide(L)' 'MMWSRRFITAGWWGYLICAAIYVVASARAGDWLNLSGSLFFFLATVCFIIPHYWHHEERSDD' A
#
# COMPACT_ATOMS: atom_id res chain seq x y z
N MET A 1 16.45 15.02 10.94
CA MET A 1 15.17 14.26 11.06
C MET A 1 14.88 13.49 9.76
N MET A 2 15.76 12.55 9.36
CA MET A 2 15.58 11.75 8.13
C MET A 2 14.83 10.43 8.40
N TRP A 3 14.65 10.08 9.67
CA TRP A 3 14.09 8.79 10.08
C TRP A 3 12.59 8.67 9.77
N SER A 4 11.82 9.73 9.99
CA SER A 4 10.36 9.73 9.78
C SER A 4 9.96 9.37 8.34
N ARG A 5 10.70 9.85 7.33
CA ARG A 5 10.37 9.60 5.92
C ARG A 5 10.54 8.13 5.52
N ARG A 6 11.65 7.51 5.91
CA ARG A 6 11.91 6.08 5.65
C ARG A 6 10.93 5.19 6.41
N PHE A 7 10.54 5.58 7.63
CA PHE A 7 9.51 4.87 8.40
C PHE A 7 8.12 4.96 7.76
N ILE A 8 7.75 6.12 7.22
CA ILE A 8 6.48 6.29 6.50
C ILE A 8 6.47 5.38 5.27
N THR A 9 7.50 5.45 4.42
CA THR A 9 7.59 4.60 3.22
C THR A 9 7.64 3.11 3.57
N ALA A 10 8.35 2.71 4.63
CA ALA A 10 8.38 1.34 5.11
C ALA A 10 7.00 0.88 5.61
N GLY A 11 6.24 1.76 6.27
CA GLY A 11 4.86 1.51 6.68
C GLY A 11 3.93 1.25 5.48
N TRP A 12 4.06 2.05 4.41
CA TRP A 12 3.33 1.84 3.16
C TRP A 12 3.62 0.47 2.53
N TRP A 13 4.91 0.07 2.47
CA TRP A 13 5.31 -1.26 1.99
C TRP A 13 4.75 -2.39 2.86
N GLY A 14 4.75 -2.22 4.18
CA GLY A 14 4.14 -3.18 5.11
C GLY A 14 2.64 -3.36 4.87
N TYR A 15 1.92 -2.26 4.63
CA TYR A 15 0.49 -2.27 4.29
C TYR A 15 0.23 -3.01 2.97
N LEU A 16 1.06 -2.76 1.95
CA LEU A 16 0.98 -3.40 0.64
C LEU A 16 1.17 -4.93 0.73
N ILE A 17 2.19 -5.37 1.47
CA ILE A 17 2.49 -6.79 1.69
C ILE A 17 1.35 -7.47 2.45
N CYS A 18 0.84 -6.82 3.51
CA CYS A 18 -0.28 -7.33 4.29
C CYS A 18 -1.54 -7.49 3.44
N ALA A 19 -1.88 -6.46 2.65
CA ALA A 19 -3.01 -6.49 1.73
C ALA A 19 -2.88 -7.61 0.69
N ALA A 20 -1.70 -7.81 0.10
CA ALA A 20 -1.45 -8.88 -0.86
C ALA A 20 -1.64 -10.27 -0.24
N ILE A 21 -1.11 -10.50 0.97
CA ILE A 21 -1.30 -11.76 1.70
C ILE A 21 -2.80 -11.99 1.98
N TYR A 22 -3.53 -10.95 2.38
CA TYR A 22 -4.95 -11.05 2.69
C TYR A 22 -5.79 -11.38 1.44
N VAL A 23 -5.47 -10.80 0.28
CA VAL A 23 -6.12 -11.12 -0.99
C VAL A 23 -5.87 -12.59 -1.36
N VAL A 24 -4.61 -13.06 -1.28
CA VAL A 24 -4.25 -14.46 -1.59
C VAL A 24 -4.91 -15.44 -0.60
N ALA A 25 -4.93 -15.10 0.69
CA ALA A 25 -5.57 -15.90 1.73
C ALA A 25 -7.09 -15.98 1.53
N SER A 26 -7.73 -14.86 1.21
CA SER A 26 -9.18 -14.80 0.93
C SER A 26 -9.54 -15.59 -0.33
N ALA A 27 -8.70 -15.52 -1.37
CA ALA A 27 -8.87 -16.30 -2.59
C ALA A 27 -8.78 -17.81 -2.33
N ARG A 28 -7.86 -18.22 -1.45
CA ARG A 28 -7.72 -19.62 -1.01
C ARG A 28 -8.88 -20.10 -0.14
N ALA A 29 -9.42 -19.22 0.71
CA ALA A 29 -10.55 -19.53 1.59
C ALA A 29 -11.89 -19.61 0.84
N GLY A 30 -12.00 -18.96 -0.33
CA GLY A 30 -13.27 -18.85 -1.06
C GLY A 30 -14.23 -17.83 -0.46
N ASP A 31 -13.75 -17.01 0.49
CA ASP A 31 -14.53 -15.96 1.13
C ASP A 31 -14.61 -14.72 0.23
N TRP A 32 -15.66 -14.66 -0.58
CA TRP A 32 -15.92 -13.54 -1.49
C TRP A 32 -16.01 -12.18 -0.78
N LEU A 33 -16.43 -12.17 0.49
CA LEU A 33 -16.58 -10.96 1.29
C LEU A 33 -15.22 -10.42 1.78
N ASN A 34 -14.33 -11.31 2.22
CA ASN A 34 -12.94 -10.93 2.54
C ASN A 34 -12.14 -10.61 1.29
N LEU A 35 -12.41 -11.29 0.17
CA LEU A 35 -11.76 -11.02 -1.11
C LEU A 35 -12.08 -9.60 -1.61
N SER A 36 -13.36 -9.20 -1.62
CA SER A 36 -13.75 -7.86 -2.05
C SER A 36 -13.20 -6.78 -1.11
N GLY A 37 -13.28 -6.98 0.20
CA GLY A 37 -12.75 -6.04 1.20
C GLY A 37 -11.23 -5.84 1.08
N SER A 38 -10.47 -6.94 0.96
CA SER A 38 -9.01 -6.87 0.82
C SER A 38 -8.57 -6.29 -0.53
N LEU A 39 -9.32 -6.53 -1.61
CA LEU A 39 -9.06 -5.92 -2.91
C LEU A 39 -9.28 -4.41 -2.88
N PHE A 40 -10.36 -3.93 -2.26
CA PHE A 40 -10.62 -2.50 -2.06
C PHE A 40 -9.54 -1.83 -1.22
N PHE A 41 -9.12 -2.50 -0.15
CA PHE A 41 -8.04 -2.02 0.71
C PHE A 41 -6.69 -1.95 -0.01
N PHE A 42 -6.38 -2.93 -0.85
CA PHE A 42 -5.19 -2.93 -1.70
C PHE A 42 -5.21 -1.74 -2.68
N LEU A 43 -6.33 -1.53 -3.38
CA LEU A 43 -6.53 -0.40 -4.29
C LEU A 43 -6.38 0.95 -3.58
N ALA A 44 -7.00 1.11 -2.41
CA ALA A 44 -6.87 2.33 -1.60
C ALA A 44 -5.41 2.57 -1.20
N THR A 45 -4.70 1.52 -0.77
CA THR A 45 -3.28 1.60 -0.41
C THR A 45 -2.42 2.07 -1.59
N VAL A 46 -2.67 1.55 -2.80
CA VAL A 46 -1.98 1.98 -4.02
C VAL A 46 -2.33 3.42 -4.40
N CYS A 47 -3.60 3.81 -4.33
CA CYS A 47 -4.02 5.19 -4.61
C CYS A 47 -3.40 6.22 -3.66
N PHE A 48 -3.10 5.85 -2.42
CA PHE A 48 -2.37 6.73 -1.51
C PHE A 48 -0.85 6.69 -1.70
N ILE A 49 -0.28 5.55 -2.13
CA ILE A 49 1.17 5.43 -2.32
C ILE A 49 1.64 6.21 -3.56
N ILE A 50 0.87 6.20 -4.66
CA ILE A 50 1.22 6.88 -5.92
C ILE A 50 1.48 8.39 -5.73
N PRO A 51 0.55 9.19 -5.17
CA PRO A 51 0.79 10.62 -4.96
C PRO A 51 1.90 10.89 -3.93
N HIS A 52 2.12 9.98 -2.97
CA HIS A 52 3.24 10.07 -2.05
C HIS A 52 4.60 9.95 -2.76
N TYR A 53 4.70 9.15 -3.82
CA TYR A 53 5.91 9.09 -4.66
C TYR A 53 5.98 10.22 -5.70
N TRP A 54 4.85 10.69 -6.23
CA TRP A 54 4.81 11.75 -7.24
C TRP A 54 5.33 13.10 -6.71
N HIS A 55 5.06 13.42 -5.44
CA HIS A 55 5.57 14.63 -4.79
C HIS A 55 7.10 14.64 -4.58
N HIS A 56 7.78 13.52 -4.86
CA HIS A 56 9.23 13.38 -4.68
C HIS A 56 10.04 13.74 -5.93
N GLU A 57 9.42 13.76 -7.12
CA GLU A 57 10.12 14.04 -8.38
C GLU A 57 10.32 15.55 -8.59
N GLU A 58 9.35 16.40 -8.20
CA GLU A 58 9.45 17.87 -8.35
C GLU A 58 10.50 18.56 -7.47
N ARG A 59 11.16 17.86 -6.53
CA ARG A 59 12.13 18.48 -5.60
C ARG A 59 13.59 18.01 -5.81
N SER A 60 13.88 17.27 -6.88
CA SER A 60 15.27 16.94 -7.27
C SER A 60 15.81 17.80 -8.41
N ASP A 61 15.02 18.73 -8.95
CA ASP A 61 15.42 19.65 -10.02
C ASP A 61 15.72 21.09 -9.55
N ASP A 62 15.85 21.33 -8.24
CA ASP A 62 16.34 22.61 -7.67
C ASP A 62 17.75 22.48 -7.08
#